data_AF-A0A7L0WP79-F1
#
_entry.id   AF-A0A7L0WP79-F1
#
_cell.length_a   1.000
_cell.length_b   1.000
_cell.length_c   1.000
_cell.angle_alpha   90.00
_cell.angle_beta   90.00
_cell.angle_gamma   90.00
#
_symmetry.space_group_name_H-M   'P 1'
#
loop_
_entity.id
_entity.type
_entity.pdbx_description
1 polymer ?
#
loop_
_entity_poly.entity_id
_entity_poly.type
_entity_poly.pdbx_seq_one_letter_code
_entity_poly.pdbx_strand_id
1 'polypeptide(L)'
;DASMDAWSLLYTCLVSLWLHRFYIYSVTAFGITLWIAVHFFVTKTQRKGEECNGNLAASGAEDKLVNGYAALQAKEVHVAGVKIFYGSQTGTAKRFAQGLAEAVISLNLPVEVISMGDYDPDDCLVEETASRSICVFLVATHTDGQPADSAAWFCRWLEEAASDFRFGRTYLRGLRYAVFGLGNSVYVDHYNTVGRNVDRWLWMLSASRIMTRAEGDCNVVQSEHGSIEADFEAWKTKFLTCLLALCRGEKPCSGKCKKGKCKSQGKQSKESSNHEHGTPEYKNTEAEELFETSSEEEAGAGEAGGTNSVIDVEDLGSVVSHMKKAKRERELEEGGVGTSSCGETAGRKEAGERREMITAALREALTKQGYKLIGSHSGVKLCRWTKSMLRGRGGCYKHTFYGIESHRCMEATPSLACANKCVFCWRHHTNPVGTEWRWKMDQPEMILQEAIENHRNMIKQFKG
;
A
#
# COMPACT_ATOMS: atom_id res chain seq x y z
N ASP A 1 -7.26 48.80 -62.29
CA ASP A 1 -6.03 47.99 -62.36
C ASP A 1 -5.02 48.20 -61.23
N ALA A 2 -5.43 48.41 -59.96
CA ALA A 2 -4.49 48.51 -58.83
C ALA A 2 -4.69 47.43 -57.75
N SER A 3 -5.79 46.67 -57.77
CA SER A 3 -6.07 45.65 -56.75
C SER A 3 -5.55 44.25 -57.08
N MET A 4 -5.19 43.97 -58.35
CA MET A 4 -4.68 42.65 -58.76
C MET A 4 -3.21 42.43 -58.41
N ASP A 5 -2.39 43.49 -58.29
CA ASP A 5 -0.96 43.36 -57.97
C ASP A 5 -0.68 43.02 -56.50
N ALA A 6 -1.49 43.52 -55.56
CA ALA A 6 -1.30 43.25 -54.13
C ALA A 6 -1.53 41.77 -53.78
N TRP A 7 -2.49 41.12 -54.45
CA TRP A 7 -2.77 39.70 -54.25
C TRP A 7 -1.68 38.79 -54.84
N SER A 8 -1.07 39.19 -55.96
CA SER A 8 0.06 38.47 -56.56
C SER A 8 1.32 38.52 -55.67
N LEU A 9 1.60 39.68 -55.08
CA LEU A 9 2.69 39.86 -54.11
C LEU A 9 2.47 39.06 -52.82
N LEU A 10 1.24 39.04 -52.29
CA LEU A 10 0.90 38.22 -51.11
C LEU A 10 1.01 36.73 -51.42
N TYR A 11 0.53 36.29 -52.58
CA TYR A 11 0.59 34.88 -52.99
C TYR A 11 2.04 34.41 -53.18
N THR A 12 2.89 35.21 -53.84
CA THR A 12 4.31 34.89 -54.01
C THR A 12 5.07 34.85 -52.68
N CYS A 13 4.78 35.76 -51.75
CA CYS A 13 5.32 35.71 -50.38
C CYS A 13 4.86 34.46 -49.61
N LEU A 14 3.57 34.09 -49.70
CA LEU A 14 3.04 32.92 -49.01
C LEU A 14 3.61 31.61 -49.57
N VAL A 15 3.78 31.51 -50.89
CA VAL A 15 4.40 30.34 -51.54
C VAL A 15 5.89 30.26 -51.19
N SER A 16 6.60 31.39 -51.12
CA SER A 16 8.00 31.44 -50.68
C SER A 16 8.16 31.00 -49.22
N LEU A 17 7.28 31.48 -48.33
CA LEU A 17 7.23 31.04 -46.92
C LEU A 17 6.91 29.54 -46.79
N TRP A 18 6.07 29.01 -47.66
CA TRP A 18 5.71 27.58 -47.66
C TRP A 18 6.84 26.69 -48.18
N LEU A 19 7.59 27.13 -49.20
CA LEU A 19 8.77 26.44 -49.73
C LEU A 19 9.92 26.44 -48.72
N HIS A 20 10.13 27.53 -47.99
CA HIS A 20 11.19 27.66 -46.99
C HIS A 20 10.77 27.27 -45.57
N ARG A 21 9.56 26.73 -45.37
CA ARG A 21 9.02 26.38 -44.05
C ARG A 21 9.92 25.45 -43.25
N PHE A 22 10.58 24.50 -43.92
CA PHE A 22 11.49 23.56 -43.26
C PHE A 22 12.71 24.28 -42.67
N TYR A 23 13.27 25.25 -43.42
CA TYR A 23 14.37 26.06 -42.95
C TYR A 23 13.95 26.98 -41.80
N ILE A 24 12.79 27.63 -41.92
CA ILE A 24 12.23 28.47 -40.85
C ILE A 24 12.04 27.64 -39.56
N TYR A 25 11.45 26.46 -39.66
CA TYR A 25 11.29 25.56 -38.51
C TYR A 25 12.63 25.11 -37.94
N SER A 26 13.60 24.76 -38.78
CA SER A 26 14.93 24.35 -38.32
C SER A 26 15.67 25.45 -37.57
N VAL A 27 15.59 26.71 -38.03
CA VAL A 27 16.20 27.86 -37.35
C VAL A 27 15.49 28.16 -36.04
N THR A 28 14.15 28.11 -36.02
CA THR A 28 13.39 28.32 -34.76
C THR A 28 13.66 27.22 -33.74
N ALA A 29 13.75 25.96 -34.16
CA ALA A 29 14.05 24.84 -33.28
C ALA A 29 15.47 24.96 -32.71
N PHE A 30 16.45 25.36 -33.54
CA PHE A 30 17.82 25.59 -33.08
C PHE A 30 17.89 26.77 -32.09
N GLY A 31 17.16 27.85 -32.35
CA GLY A 31 17.05 29.00 -31.44
C GLY A 31 16.43 28.62 -30.09
N ILE A 32 15.34 27.85 -30.10
CA ILE A 32 14.70 27.36 -28.85
C ILE A 32 15.63 26.41 -28.11
N THR A 33 16.35 25.53 -28.80
CA THR A 33 17.30 24.59 -28.19
C THR A 33 18.47 25.34 -27.55
N LEU A 34 19.01 26.35 -28.23
CA LEU A 34 20.07 27.20 -27.69
C LEU A 34 19.59 28.00 -26.48
N TRP A 35 18.35 28.51 -26.52
CA TRP A 35 17.74 29.24 -25.41
C TRP A 35 17.52 28.34 -24.18
N ILE A 36 17.03 27.11 -24.37
CA ILE A 36 16.89 26.12 -23.30
C ILE A 36 18.26 25.75 -22.72
N ALA A 37 19.28 25.57 -23.56
CA ALA A 37 20.63 25.28 -23.11
C ALA A 37 21.21 26.45 -22.28
N VAL A 38 21.11 27.68 -22.76
CA VAL A 38 21.57 28.87 -22.02
C VAL A 38 20.80 29.04 -20.72
N HIS A 39 19.47 28.86 -20.72
CA HIS A 39 18.65 28.94 -19.51
C HIS A 39 19.04 27.84 -18.50
N PHE A 40 19.33 26.63 -18.97
CA PHE A 40 19.80 25.53 -18.12
C PHE A 40 21.20 25.81 -17.55
N PHE A 41 22.11 26.39 -18.34
CA PHE A 41 23.44 26.76 -17.85
C PHE A 41 23.39 27.93 -16.86
N VAL A 42 22.60 28.98 -17.14
CA VAL A 42 22.43 30.15 -16.26
C VAL A 42 21.78 29.77 -14.94
N THR A 43 20.70 28.97 -14.96
CA THR A 43 20.05 28.46 -13.73
C THR A 43 20.96 27.51 -12.95
N LYS A 44 21.81 26.72 -13.62
CA LYS A 44 22.80 25.88 -12.96
C LYS A 44 23.92 26.69 -12.32
N THR A 45 24.36 27.80 -12.93
CA THR A 45 25.30 28.74 -12.30
C THR A 45 24.67 29.54 -11.16
N GLN A 46 23.38 29.87 -11.22
CA GLN A 46 22.68 30.48 -10.08
C GLN A 46 22.50 29.49 -8.92
N ARG A 47 22.12 28.22 -9.17
CA ARG A 47 22.11 27.18 -8.12
C ARG A 47 23.49 26.95 -7.49
N LYS A 48 24.55 27.06 -8.29
CA LYS A 48 25.94 26.92 -7.79
C LYS A 48 26.47 28.20 -7.10
N GLY A 49 25.84 29.35 -7.36
CA GLY A 49 26.15 30.65 -6.74
C GLY A 49 25.38 30.89 -5.43
N GLU A 50 24.15 30.41 -5.32
CA GLU A 50 23.36 30.48 -4.08
C GLU A 50 23.88 29.51 -2.99
N GLU A 51 24.55 28.42 -3.37
CA GLU A 51 25.29 27.56 -2.41
C GLU A 51 26.61 28.18 -1.92
N CYS A 52 27.04 29.35 -2.43
CA CYS A 52 28.36 29.91 -2.11
C CYS A 52 28.35 31.29 -1.45
N ASN A 53 27.20 31.85 -1.05
CA ASN A 53 27.14 33.10 -0.31
C ASN A 53 26.55 32.90 1.10
N GLY A 54 27.40 32.38 1.98
CA GLY A 54 27.11 32.17 3.40
C GLY A 54 28.38 31.99 4.22
N ASN A 55 29.08 33.12 4.45
CA ASN A 55 30.14 33.36 5.43
C ASN A 55 31.56 32.85 5.15
N LEU A 56 32.37 33.78 4.63
CA LEU A 56 33.79 33.90 4.90
C LEU A 56 33.98 34.63 6.25
N ALA A 57 34.58 33.96 7.23
CA ALA A 57 35.39 34.60 8.27
C ALA A 57 36.58 33.67 8.56
N ALA A 58 37.74 34.08 8.08
CA ALA A 58 38.99 33.33 8.13
C ALA A 58 39.72 33.48 9.47
N SER A 59 40.27 32.37 9.95
CA SER A 59 41.38 32.25 10.90
C SER A 59 41.76 30.76 10.85
N GLY A 60 42.80 30.29 10.15
CA GLY A 60 44.19 30.73 10.18
C GLY A 60 44.99 29.65 10.93
N ALA A 61 45.49 28.61 10.22
CA ALA A 61 46.64 27.78 10.65
C ALA A 61 47.04 26.76 9.54
N GLU A 62 48.19 27.07 8.95
CA GLU A 62 49.22 26.30 8.22
C GLU A 62 48.98 24.92 7.56
N ASP A 63 49.49 24.88 6.34
CA ASP A 63 49.76 23.76 5.42
C ASP A 63 50.60 22.62 6.00
N LYS A 64 50.23 21.38 5.64
CA LYS A 64 51.21 20.35 5.25
C LYS A 64 50.68 19.54 4.07
N LEU A 65 51.29 19.80 2.92
CA LEU A 65 51.08 19.16 1.63
C LEU A 65 51.56 17.70 1.65
N VAL A 66 50.66 16.73 1.50
CA VAL A 66 50.97 15.39 0.97
C VAL A 66 49.83 14.91 0.06
N ASN A 67 50.09 15.06 -1.24
CA ASN A 67 49.73 14.23 -2.40
C ASN A 67 48.49 13.29 -2.36
N GLY A 68 47.52 13.59 -3.23
CA GLY A 68 46.88 12.60 -4.13
C GLY A 68 45.63 11.84 -3.65
N TYR A 69 44.46 12.26 -4.17
CA TYR A 69 43.15 11.58 -4.15
C TYR A 69 42.45 11.43 -2.79
N ALA A 70 41.90 12.53 -2.27
CA ALA A 70 40.80 12.47 -1.33
C ALA A 70 39.52 12.04 -2.08
N ALA A 71 39.19 10.75 -2.01
CA ALA A 71 37.82 10.31 -2.23
C ALA A 71 36.94 11.10 -1.24
N LEU A 72 36.03 11.93 -1.75
CA LEU A 72 34.92 12.47 -0.97
C LEU A 72 34.19 11.27 -0.37
N GLN A 73 34.49 10.93 0.88
CA GLN A 73 33.70 9.97 1.62
C GLN A 73 32.31 10.58 1.73
N ALA A 74 31.37 10.06 0.93
CA ALA A 74 29.97 10.39 1.05
C ALA A 74 29.58 10.12 2.51
N LYS A 75 29.31 11.19 3.26
CA LYS A 75 28.88 11.12 4.66
C LYS A 75 27.71 10.14 4.73
N GLU A 76 27.86 9.07 5.50
CA GLU A 76 26.85 8.00 5.54
C GLU A 76 25.53 8.58 6.10
N VAL A 77 24.52 8.74 5.23
CA VAL A 77 23.24 9.35 5.62
C VAL A 77 22.38 8.30 6.32
N HIS A 78 22.34 8.36 7.66
CA HIS A 78 21.52 7.47 8.49
C HIS A 78 20.04 7.88 8.55
N VAL A 79 19.75 9.16 8.33
CA VAL A 79 18.39 9.73 8.29
C VAL A 79 18.33 10.69 7.11
N ALA A 80 17.48 10.40 6.13
CA ALA A 80 17.35 11.25 4.94
C ALA A 80 16.40 12.43 5.16
N GLY A 81 15.43 12.31 6.05
CA GLY A 81 14.41 13.33 6.33
C GLY A 81 13.32 12.83 7.27
N VAL A 82 12.38 13.71 7.61
CA VAL A 82 11.24 13.40 8.48
C VAL A 82 9.93 13.76 7.77
N LYS A 83 8.97 12.83 7.75
CA LYS A 83 7.61 13.09 7.26
C LYS A 83 6.63 13.06 8.42
N ILE A 84 5.86 14.12 8.58
CA ILE A 84 4.93 14.28 9.71
C ILE A 84 3.51 14.23 9.15
N PHE A 85 2.80 13.16 9.49
CA PHE A 85 1.41 12.96 9.15
C PHE A 85 0.51 13.39 10.29
N TYR A 86 -0.53 14.17 10.00
CA TYR A 86 -1.49 14.60 11.01
C TYR A 86 -2.94 14.24 10.65
N GLY A 87 -3.69 13.83 11.67
CA GLY A 87 -5.12 13.61 11.66
C GLY A 87 -5.79 14.51 12.68
N SER A 88 -6.52 15.53 12.23
CA SER A 88 -7.11 16.55 13.09
C SER A 88 -8.51 16.98 12.62
N GLN A 89 -9.38 17.28 13.59
CA GLN A 89 -10.70 17.89 13.34
C GLN A 89 -10.67 19.38 13.67
N THR A 90 -10.18 19.72 14.87
CA THR A 90 -10.15 21.09 15.41
C THR A 90 -8.80 21.80 15.23
N GLY A 91 -7.81 21.12 14.63
CA GLY A 91 -6.51 21.70 14.29
C GLY A 91 -5.40 21.50 15.32
N THR A 92 -5.65 20.92 16.49
CA THR A 92 -4.61 20.69 17.53
C THR A 92 -3.46 19.83 17.00
N ALA A 93 -3.76 18.67 16.42
CA ALA A 93 -2.74 17.79 15.84
C ALA A 93 -1.99 18.46 14.67
N LYS A 94 -2.67 19.32 13.90
CA LYS A 94 -2.05 20.11 12.83
C LYS A 94 -1.05 21.13 13.39
N ARG A 95 -1.42 21.84 14.46
CA ARG A 95 -0.53 22.79 15.16
C ARG A 95 0.69 22.07 15.72
N PHE A 96 0.51 20.91 16.35
CA PHE A 96 1.62 20.08 16.83
C PHE A 96 2.53 19.59 15.70
N ALA A 97 1.96 19.21 14.56
CA ALA A 97 2.74 18.81 13.40
C ALA A 97 3.61 19.96 12.87
N GLN A 98 3.06 21.17 12.80
CA GLN A 98 3.80 22.37 12.41
C GLN A 98 4.91 22.73 13.41
N GLY A 99 4.61 22.70 14.72
CA GLY A 99 5.60 22.97 15.75
C GLY A 99 6.73 21.92 15.82
N LEU A 100 6.43 20.66 15.50
CA LEU A 100 7.45 19.62 15.34
C LEU A 100 8.30 19.86 14.09
N ALA A 101 7.67 20.28 12.98
CA ALA A 101 8.37 20.56 11.74
C ALA A 101 9.40 21.68 11.90
N GLU A 102 9.03 22.79 12.55
CA GLU A 102 9.94 23.89 12.88
C GLU A 102 11.15 23.40 13.70
N ALA A 103 10.90 22.54 14.69
CA ALA A 103 11.95 21.97 15.53
C ALA A 103 12.86 20.97 14.79
N VAL A 104 12.37 20.30 13.73
CA VAL A 104 13.20 19.43 12.89
C VAL A 104 14.00 20.22 11.86
N ILE A 105 13.42 21.31 11.33
CA ILE A 105 14.11 22.23 10.40
C ILE A 105 15.33 22.86 11.09
N SER A 106 15.22 23.20 12.38
CA SER A 106 16.36 23.73 13.15
C SER A 106 17.49 22.73 13.35
N LEU A 107 17.25 21.43 13.10
CA LEU A 107 18.27 20.38 13.08
C LEU A 107 18.86 20.15 11.67
N ASN A 108 18.56 21.01 10.71
CA ASN A 108 19.00 20.93 9.31
C ASN A 108 18.57 19.64 8.59
N LEU A 109 17.41 19.07 8.96
CA LEU A 109 16.82 17.92 8.27
C LEU A 109 15.66 18.36 7.38
N PRO A 110 15.49 17.78 6.18
CA PRO A 110 14.31 18.05 5.36
C PRO A 110 13.08 17.47 6.05
N VAL A 111 12.03 18.28 6.13
CA VAL A 111 10.75 17.90 6.74
C VAL A 111 9.59 18.16 5.79
N GLU A 112 8.62 17.27 5.81
CA GLU A 112 7.36 17.41 5.06
C GLU A 112 6.19 17.19 6.02
N VAL A 113 5.19 18.10 5.99
CA VAL A 113 3.99 18.00 6.83
C VAL A 113 2.80 17.69 5.93
N ILE A 114 2.16 16.53 6.16
CA ILE A 114 1.15 15.97 5.26
C ILE A 114 -0.14 15.69 6.05
N SER A 115 -1.28 16.11 5.50
CA SER A 115 -2.60 15.69 6.00
C SER A 115 -2.83 14.23 5.63
N MET A 116 -3.26 13.40 6.58
CA MET A 116 -3.51 11.97 6.31
C MET A 116 -4.59 11.74 5.23
N GLY A 117 -5.49 12.69 5.02
CA GLY A 117 -6.61 12.58 4.07
C GLY A 117 -6.19 12.83 2.63
N ASP A 118 -5.12 13.60 2.43
CA ASP A 118 -4.59 13.95 1.12
C ASP A 118 -3.48 12.98 0.67
N TYR A 119 -3.10 12.05 1.54
CA TYR A 119 -2.03 11.08 1.30
C TYR A 119 -2.60 9.75 0.77
N ASP A 120 -2.02 9.22 -0.30
CA ASP A 120 -2.35 7.88 -0.81
C ASP A 120 -1.33 6.85 -0.27
N PRO A 121 -1.66 6.09 0.78
CA PRO A 121 -0.71 5.21 1.45
C PRO A 121 -0.31 3.98 0.61
N ASP A 122 -1.12 3.64 -0.40
CA ASP A 122 -0.98 2.42 -1.20
C ASP A 122 0.30 2.44 -2.06
N ASP A 123 0.67 3.62 -2.57
CA ASP A 123 1.86 3.82 -3.40
C ASP A 123 2.98 4.56 -2.63
N CYS A 124 2.63 5.56 -1.82
CA CYS A 124 3.62 6.44 -1.21
C CYS A 124 4.29 5.86 0.05
N LEU A 125 3.59 5.05 0.86
CA LEU A 125 4.14 4.59 2.15
C LEU A 125 5.20 3.49 1.95
N VAL A 126 5.11 2.74 0.84
CA VAL A 126 6.10 1.73 0.45
C VAL A 126 7.41 2.39 0.03
N GLU A 127 7.36 3.50 -0.69
CA GLU A 127 8.57 4.25 -1.07
C GLU A 127 9.37 4.72 0.16
N GLU A 128 8.67 5.04 1.26
CA GLU A 128 9.31 5.45 2.52
C GLU A 128 10.08 4.32 3.21
N THR A 129 9.81 3.05 2.88
CA THR A 129 10.61 1.92 3.39
C THR A 129 12.04 1.95 2.86
N ALA A 130 12.25 2.54 1.67
CA ALA A 130 13.55 2.65 1.02
C ALA A 130 14.25 3.97 1.30
N SER A 131 13.50 5.05 1.55
CA SER A 131 14.00 6.43 1.61
C SER A 131 14.85 6.76 2.84
N ARG A 132 15.04 5.84 3.80
CA ARG A 132 15.65 6.12 5.12
C ARG A 132 15.03 7.35 5.81
N SER A 133 13.78 7.68 5.49
CA SER A 133 13.03 8.72 6.20
C SER A 133 12.54 8.19 7.55
N ILE A 134 12.01 9.09 8.36
CA ILE A 134 11.30 8.76 9.60
C ILE A 134 9.88 9.32 9.48
N CYS A 135 8.89 8.47 9.65
CA CYS A 135 7.48 8.86 9.60
C CYS A 135 6.94 9.09 11.01
N VAL A 136 6.33 10.25 11.23
CA VAL A 136 5.71 10.62 12.50
C VAL A 136 4.21 10.72 12.30
N PHE A 137 3.43 10.06 13.15
CA PHE A 137 1.96 10.07 13.08
C PHE A 137 1.39 10.78 14.30
N LEU A 138 0.71 11.91 14.06
CA LEU A 138 0.01 12.72 15.06
C LEU A 138 -1.50 12.59 14.83
N VAL A 139 -2.19 11.79 15.65
CA VAL A 139 -3.57 11.38 15.34
C VAL A 139 -4.49 11.66 16.51
N ALA A 140 -5.55 12.43 16.26
CA ALA A 140 -6.61 12.68 17.23
C ALA A 140 -7.68 11.59 17.20
N THR A 141 -8.09 11.15 18.38
CA THR A 141 -9.26 10.29 18.59
C THR A 141 -10.50 11.17 18.80
N HIS A 142 -11.57 10.88 18.07
CA HIS A 142 -12.87 11.56 18.14
C HIS A 142 -13.92 10.67 18.80
N THR A 143 -15.20 11.01 18.62
CA THR A 143 -16.37 10.30 19.16
C THR A 143 -16.29 8.80 18.90
N ASP A 144 -16.67 8.01 19.90
CA ASP A 144 -16.75 6.55 19.84
C ASP A 144 -15.45 5.86 19.38
N GLY A 145 -14.29 6.46 19.70
CA GLY A 145 -12.99 5.90 19.36
C GLY A 145 -12.62 5.99 17.88
N GLN A 146 -13.39 6.74 17.08
CA GLN A 146 -13.16 6.92 15.66
C GLN A 146 -12.04 7.93 15.36
N PRO A 147 -11.33 7.78 14.23
CA PRO A 147 -10.37 8.78 13.77
C PRO A 147 -11.06 10.09 13.38
N ALA A 148 -10.31 11.19 13.37
CA ALA A 148 -10.76 12.44 12.74
C ALA A 148 -11.10 12.22 11.26
N ASP A 149 -12.00 13.03 10.68
CA ASP A 149 -12.40 12.89 9.28
C ASP A 149 -11.20 12.93 8.32
N SER A 150 -10.23 13.79 8.63
CA SER A 150 -8.97 13.93 7.88
C SER A 150 -8.05 12.71 7.99
N ALA A 151 -8.28 11.77 8.92
CA ALA A 151 -7.50 10.54 9.07
C ALA A 151 -8.31 9.27 8.82
N ALA A 152 -9.63 9.38 8.60
CA ALA A 152 -10.53 8.24 8.47
C ALA A 152 -10.11 7.29 7.33
N TRP A 153 -9.79 7.85 6.16
CA TRP A 153 -9.34 7.05 5.02
C TRP A 153 -8.02 6.29 5.32
N PHE A 154 -7.02 6.99 5.86
CA PHE A 154 -5.73 6.41 6.18
C PHE A 154 -5.84 5.30 7.24
N CYS A 155 -6.61 5.52 8.30
CA CYS A 155 -6.80 4.54 9.37
C CYS A 155 -7.50 3.28 8.86
N ARG A 156 -8.57 3.46 8.07
CA ARG A 156 -9.29 2.35 7.44
C ARG A 156 -8.40 1.53 6.52
N TRP A 157 -7.61 2.21 5.67
CA TRP A 157 -6.67 1.52 4.80
C TRP A 157 -5.64 0.72 5.61
N LEU A 158 -5.11 1.28 6.69
CA LEU A 158 -4.09 0.64 7.50
C LEU A 158 -4.64 -0.60 8.26
N GLU A 159 -5.89 -0.52 8.70
CA GLU A 159 -6.63 -1.65 9.27
C GLU A 159 -6.87 -2.77 8.25
N GLU A 160 -7.38 -2.42 7.07
CA GLU A 160 -7.60 -3.36 5.96
C GLU A 160 -6.27 -4.00 5.55
N ALA A 161 -5.18 -3.22 5.42
CA ALA A 161 -3.86 -3.73 5.07
C ALA A 161 -3.28 -4.65 6.15
N ALA A 162 -3.49 -4.36 7.44
CA ALA A 162 -3.00 -5.19 8.54
C ALA A 162 -3.78 -6.51 8.69
N SER A 163 -5.03 -6.56 8.26
CA SER A 163 -5.92 -7.73 8.37
C SER A 163 -5.98 -8.58 7.08
N ASP A 164 -5.67 -7.99 5.93
CA ASP A 164 -5.76 -8.65 4.64
C ASP A 164 -4.53 -9.55 4.36
N PHE A 165 -4.80 -10.83 4.10
CA PHE A 165 -3.80 -11.85 3.77
C PHE A 165 -2.98 -11.55 2.51
N ARG A 166 -3.45 -10.65 1.64
CA ARG A 166 -2.73 -10.22 0.43
C ARG A 166 -1.54 -9.33 0.76
N PHE A 167 -1.61 -8.58 1.86
CA PHE A 167 -0.48 -7.80 2.34
C PHE A 167 0.43 -8.74 3.14
N GLY A 168 1.67 -8.88 2.68
CA GLY A 168 2.66 -9.65 3.43
C GLY A 168 2.89 -9.01 4.81
N ARG A 169 3.07 -9.81 5.86
CA ARG A 169 3.39 -9.30 7.22
C ARG A 169 4.63 -8.40 7.25
N THR A 170 5.47 -8.46 6.22
CA THR A 170 6.67 -7.64 6.03
C THR A 170 6.48 -6.43 5.10
N TYR A 171 5.23 -6.02 4.83
CA TYR A 171 4.92 -4.97 3.84
C TYR A 171 5.65 -3.65 4.11
N LEU A 172 5.74 -3.23 5.37
CA LEU A 172 6.42 -2.01 5.79
C LEU A 172 7.80 -2.27 6.40
N ARG A 173 8.44 -3.39 6.05
CA ARG A 173 9.77 -3.75 6.56
C ARG A 173 10.79 -2.71 6.11
N GLY A 174 11.29 -1.94 7.07
CA GLY A 174 12.26 -0.85 6.85
C GLY A 174 11.70 0.53 7.16
N LEU A 175 10.38 0.68 7.20
CA LEU A 175 9.74 1.93 7.63
C LEU A 175 10.09 2.20 9.09
N ARG A 176 10.60 3.39 9.41
CA ARG A 176 10.87 3.83 10.77
C ARG A 176 9.81 4.82 11.20
N TYR A 177 9.16 4.57 12.33
CA TYR A 177 8.03 5.40 12.74
C TYR A 177 7.95 5.74 14.23
N ALA A 178 7.27 6.85 14.52
CA ALA A 178 6.83 7.26 15.85
C ALA A 178 5.36 7.68 15.82
N VAL A 179 4.63 7.44 16.90
CA VAL A 179 3.21 7.79 17.03
C VAL A 179 2.98 8.58 18.31
N PHE A 180 2.25 9.68 18.17
CA PHE A 180 1.71 10.44 19.29
C PHE A 180 0.19 10.56 19.10
N GLY A 181 -0.55 9.93 20.00
CA GLY A 181 -2.01 10.00 20.02
C GLY A 181 -2.47 11.24 20.79
N LEU A 182 -3.49 11.92 20.27
CA LEU A 182 -4.21 12.96 21.00
C LEU A 182 -5.55 12.37 21.45
N GLY A 183 -5.75 12.32 22.77
CA GLY A 183 -6.98 11.79 23.38
C GLY A 183 -7.38 12.58 24.61
N ASN A 184 -8.44 12.11 25.27
CA ASN A 184 -8.94 12.70 26.50
C ASN A 184 -9.40 11.56 27.41
N SER A 185 -8.77 11.40 28.57
CA SER A 185 -9.02 10.30 29.52
C SER A 185 -10.41 10.34 30.16
N VAL A 186 -11.14 11.46 30.03
CA VAL A 186 -12.56 11.53 30.38
C VAL A 186 -13.37 10.49 29.60
N TYR A 187 -12.95 10.16 28.37
CA TYR A 187 -13.54 9.09 27.57
C TYR A 187 -12.80 7.78 27.83
N VAL A 188 -13.06 7.18 28.98
CA VAL A 188 -12.33 5.99 29.49
C VAL A 188 -12.31 4.85 28.47
N ASP A 189 -13.46 4.53 27.86
CA ASP A 189 -13.60 3.40 26.94
C ASP A 189 -12.85 3.60 25.61
N HIS A 190 -12.56 4.85 25.26
CA HIS A 190 -11.99 5.23 23.97
C HIS A 190 -10.76 6.13 24.08
N TYR A 191 -10.07 6.10 25.22
CA TYR A 191 -8.89 6.92 25.45
C TYR A 191 -7.75 6.52 24.50
N ASN A 192 -7.41 7.44 23.58
CA ASN A 192 -6.32 7.29 22.61
C ASN A 192 -6.43 6.03 21.70
N THR A 193 -7.65 5.52 21.47
CA THR A 193 -7.90 4.31 20.67
C THR A 193 -7.25 4.37 19.28
N VAL A 194 -7.39 5.49 18.57
CA VAL A 194 -6.86 5.63 17.20
C VAL A 194 -5.33 5.60 17.20
N GLY A 195 -4.68 6.32 18.12
CA GLY A 195 -3.23 6.31 18.25
C GLY A 195 -2.67 4.92 18.61
N ARG A 196 -3.39 4.18 19.46
CA ARG A 196 -3.07 2.77 19.81
C ARG A 196 -3.22 1.84 18.61
N ASN A 197 -4.28 2.00 17.84
CA ASN A 197 -4.57 1.17 16.67
C ASN A 197 -3.55 1.41 15.55
N VAL A 198 -3.25 2.67 15.20
CA VAL A 198 -2.23 3.01 14.18
C VAL A 198 -0.88 2.42 14.56
N ASP A 199 -0.46 2.56 15.81
CA ASP A 199 0.79 1.97 16.29
C ASP A 199 0.80 0.43 16.23
N ARG A 200 -0.34 -0.22 16.52
CA ARG A 200 -0.51 -1.68 16.43
C ARG A 200 -0.43 -2.15 14.98
N TRP A 201 -1.17 -1.52 14.07
CA TRP A 201 -1.24 -1.93 12.67
C TRP A 201 0.10 -1.72 11.93
N LEU A 202 0.79 -0.59 12.19
CA LEU A 202 2.14 -0.37 11.66
C LEU A 202 3.13 -1.46 12.14
N TRP A 203 3.03 -1.83 13.41
CA TRP A 203 3.85 -2.92 13.96
C TRP A 203 3.52 -4.28 13.34
N MET A 204 2.24 -4.59 13.13
CA MET A 204 1.80 -5.83 12.46
C MET A 204 2.36 -5.97 11.04
N LEU A 205 2.53 -4.85 10.34
CA LEU A 205 3.12 -4.78 8.99
C LEU A 205 4.67 -4.73 8.99
N SER A 206 5.30 -5.03 10.13
CA SER A 206 6.77 -5.03 10.34
C SER A 206 7.45 -3.66 10.22
N ALA A 207 6.74 -2.56 10.45
CA ALA A 207 7.39 -1.25 10.62
C ALA A 207 8.20 -1.21 11.93
N SER A 208 9.32 -0.50 11.92
CA SER A 208 10.23 -0.37 13.05
C SER A 208 9.92 0.88 13.87
N ARG A 209 9.54 0.68 15.13
CA ARG A 209 9.26 1.78 16.06
C ARG A 209 10.56 2.40 16.57
N ILE A 210 10.73 3.71 16.42
CA ILE A 210 11.95 4.40 16.92
C ILE A 210 11.87 4.72 18.42
N MET A 211 10.68 4.93 18.95
CA MET A 211 10.41 5.18 20.38
C MET A 211 9.02 4.72 20.75
N THR A 212 8.80 4.45 22.04
CA THR A 212 7.48 4.09 22.56
C THR A 212 6.42 5.13 22.15
N ARG A 213 5.25 4.65 21.72
CA ARG A 213 4.07 5.49 21.49
C ARG A 213 3.80 6.33 22.74
N ALA A 214 3.50 7.60 22.55
CA ALA A 214 3.00 8.47 23.61
C ALA A 214 1.53 8.82 23.37
N GLU A 215 0.85 9.09 24.47
CA GLU A 215 -0.59 9.34 24.54
C GLU A 215 -0.76 10.67 25.27
N GLY A 216 -1.13 11.72 24.53
CA GLY A 216 -1.43 13.03 25.10
C GLY A 216 -2.86 13.06 25.64
N ASP A 217 -3.04 13.73 26.78
CA ASP A 217 -4.33 13.81 27.45
C ASP A 217 -4.82 15.27 27.56
N CYS A 218 -5.99 15.55 26.97
CA CYS A 218 -6.67 16.84 27.16
C CYS A 218 -7.19 17.04 28.59
N ASN A 219 -7.34 15.97 29.38
CA ASN A 219 -7.73 16.07 30.78
C ASN A 219 -6.53 16.48 31.64
N VAL A 220 -6.46 17.77 31.98
CA VAL A 220 -5.42 18.39 32.82
C VAL A 220 -5.15 17.62 34.12
N VAL A 221 -6.18 16.98 34.71
CA VAL A 221 -6.06 16.28 36.00
C VAL A 221 -5.33 14.95 35.89
N GLN A 222 -5.50 14.24 34.77
CA GLN A 222 -4.94 12.91 34.54
C GLN A 222 -3.76 12.90 33.56
N SER A 223 -3.50 14.03 32.88
CA SER A 223 -2.32 14.24 32.04
C SER A 223 -1.03 14.05 32.84
N GLU A 224 -0.06 13.34 32.26
CA GLU A 224 1.24 13.06 32.88
C GLU A 224 2.02 14.36 33.18
N HIS A 225 1.88 15.36 32.30
CA HIS A 225 2.57 16.65 32.40
C HIS A 225 1.62 17.84 32.60
N GLY A 226 0.35 17.58 32.89
CA GLY A 226 -0.67 18.58 33.26
C GLY A 226 -1.39 19.24 32.09
N SER A 227 -0.98 19.04 30.84
CA SER A 227 -1.79 19.38 29.67
C SER A 227 -1.33 18.59 28.44
N ILE A 228 -2.19 18.51 27.44
CA ILE A 228 -1.85 17.84 26.17
C ILE A 228 -0.67 18.52 25.46
N GLU A 229 -0.53 19.84 25.58
CA GLU A 229 0.63 20.58 25.07
C GLU A 229 1.90 20.22 25.82
N ALA A 230 1.84 20.10 27.15
CA ALA A 230 3.00 19.71 27.97
C ALA A 230 3.41 18.26 27.69
N ASP A 231 2.44 17.36 27.53
CA ASP A 231 2.66 15.97 27.13
C ASP A 231 3.33 15.90 25.75
N PHE A 232 2.86 16.71 24.82
CA PHE A 232 3.43 16.82 23.50
C PHE A 232 4.87 17.38 23.53
N GLU A 233 5.15 18.44 24.30
CA GLU A 233 6.50 19.00 24.40
C GLU A 233 7.50 18.03 25.08
N ALA A 234 7.06 17.28 26.09
CA ALA A 234 7.86 16.23 26.71
C ALA A 234 8.18 15.11 25.71
N TRP A 235 7.19 14.67 24.93
CA TRP A 235 7.38 13.68 23.87
C TRP A 235 8.27 14.21 22.74
N LYS A 236 8.04 15.44 22.26
CA LYS A 236 8.83 16.11 21.23
C LYS A 236 10.29 16.22 21.61
N THR A 237 10.59 16.58 22.87
CA THR A 237 11.98 16.65 23.37
C THR A 237 12.66 15.28 23.34
N LYS A 238 11.95 14.23 23.78
CA LYS A 238 12.43 12.84 23.67
C LYS A 238 12.62 12.43 22.21
N PHE A 239 11.72 12.87 21.33
CA PHE A 239 11.79 12.59 19.90
C PHE A 239 13.00 13.21 19.23
N LEU A 240 13.25 14.50 19.44
CA LEU A 240 14.41 15.20 18.88
C LEU A 240 15.72 14.61 19.38
N THR A 241 15.79 14.20 20.65
CA THR A 241 16.96 13.53 21.21
C THR A 241 17.23 12.19 20.51
N CYS A 242 16.18 11.39 20.29
CA CYS A 242 16.28 10.14 19.56
C CYS A 242 16.67 10.35 18.09
N LEU A 243 16.09 11.37 17.44
CA LEU A 243 16.40 11.74 16.07
C LEU A 243 17.87 12.12 15.89
N LEU A 244 18.43 12.89 16.83
CA LEU A 244 19.84 13.25 16.86
C LEU A 244 20.75 12.02 17.03
N ALA A 245 20.37 11.09 17.91
CA ALA A 245 21.11 9.83 18.09
C ALA A 245 21.09 8.99 16.80
N LEU A 246 19.94 8.89 16.13
CA LEU A 246 19.80 8.21 14.85
C LEU A 246 20.63 8.87 13.73
N CYS A 247 20.70 10.20 13.70
CA CYS A 247 21.56 10.92 12.76
C CYS A 247 23.05 10.63 12.96
N ARG A 248 23.46 10.29 14.19
CA ARG A 248 24.83 9.89 14.55
C ARG A 248 25.11 8.39 14.32
N GLY A 249 24.11 7.63 13.84
CA GLY A 249 24.23 6.19 13.62
C GLY A 249 24.08 5.34 14.89
N GLU A 250 23.64 5.93 16.01
CA GLU A 250 23.37 5.20 17.24
C GLU A 250 22.06 4.39 17.10
N LYS A 251 22.03 3.18 17.66
CA LYS A 251 20.83 2.35 17.62
C LYS A 251 19.76 2.91 18.57
N PRO A 252 18.48 2.96 18.16
CA PRO A 252 17.41 3.40 19.05
C PRO A 252 17.25 2.38 20.19
N CYS A 253 17.44 2.84 21.43
CA CYS A 253 17.21 2.04 22.61
C CYS A 253 15.70 2.02 22.90
N SER A 254 15.07 0.86 22.73
CA SER A 254 13.72 0.63 23.25
C SER A 254 13.79 0.77 24.77
N GLY A 255 13.19 1.81 25.34
CA GLY A 255 13.35 2.26 26.74
C GLY A 255 12.92 1.30 27.86
N LYS A 256 13.10 -0.02 27.71
CA LYS A 256 12.95 -1.05 28.75
C LYS A 256 14.30 -1.44 29.40
N CYS A 257 15.30 -0.56 29.38
CA CYS A 257 16.51 -0.77 30.16
C CYS A 257 16.24 -0.46 31.64
N LYS A 258 15.87 -1.47 32.43
CA LYS A 258 15.85 -1.34 33.89
C LYS A 258 17.29 -1.17 34.38
N LYS A 259 17.60 0.07 34.80
CA LYS A 259 18.86 0.56 35.41
C LYS A 259 20.10 0.54 34.50
N GLY A 260 20.74 1.70 34.42
CA GLY A 260 21.78 2.03 33.46
C GLY A 260 23.05 1.18 33.53
N LYS A 261 23.43 0.63 32.37
CA LYS A 261 24.80 0.54 31.84
C LYS A 261 24.73 -0.12 30.45
N CYS A 262 24.52 0.68 29.41
CA CYS A 262 24.83 0.23 28.05
C CYS A 262 26.29 0.60 27.78
N LYS A 263 27.22 -0.31 28.10
CA LYS A 263 28.58 -0.24 27.56
C LYS A 263 28.55 -0.86 26.17
N SER A 264 28.87 -0.09 25.14
CA SER A 264 29.29 -0.64 23.85
C SER A 264 30.61 -1.39 24.06
N GLN A 265 30.58 -2.71 24.12
CA GLN A 265 31.82 -3.48 24.12
C GLN A 265 32.37 -3.56 22.69
N GLY A 266 33.52 -2.93 22.50
CA GLY A 266 34.41 -3.16 21.38
C GLY A 266 35.02 -4.57 21.43
N LYS A 267 35.41 -5.04 20.24
CA LYS A 267 36.09 -6.31 19.96
C LYS A 267 37.20 -6.66 20.97
N GLN A 268 37.22 -7.91 21.42
CA GLN A 268 38.41 -8.75 21.34
C GLN A 268 38.05 -10.25 21.43
N SER A 269 38.66 -10.99 20.52
CA SER A 269 38.63 -12.44 20.33
C SER A 269 39.40 -13.21 21.42
N LYS A 270 38.88 -14.37 21.84
CA LYS A 270 39.69 -15.60 22.08
C LYS A 270 38.80 -16.85 22.19
N GLU A 271 39.21 -17.88 21.47
CA GLU A 271 38.65 -19.23 21.40
C GLU A 271 38.71 -20.00 22.73
N SER A 272 37.72 -20.87 22.97
CA SER A 272 37.95 -22.32 23.21
C SER A 272 36.64 -23.11 23.37
N SER A 273 36.40 -24.02 22.43
CA SER A 273 35.80 -25.37 22.52
C SER A 273 34.80 -25.74 23.64
N ASN A 274 33.57 -26.14 23.26
CA ASN A 274 33.17 -27.55 23.15
C ASN A 274 31.71 -27.69 22.69
N HIS A 275 31.48 -28.72 21.87
CA HIS A 275 30.17 -29.20 21.43
C HIS A 275 29.26 -29.55 22.62
N GLU A 276 27.97 -29.24 22.51
CA GLU A 276 26.93 -30.27 22.49
C GLU A 276 25.59 -29.72 22.00
N HIS A 277 24.94 -30.56 21.19
CA HIS A 277 23.66 -30.32 20.53
C HIS A 277 22.57 -30.76 21.52
N GLY A 278 21.72 -29.83 21.95
CA GLY A 278 20.62 -30.14 22.86
C GLY A 278 19.53 -29.09 22.76
N THR A 279 18.50 -29.39 21.99
CA THR A 279 17.19 -28.76 22.07
C THR A 279 16.65 -28.91 23.50
N PRO A 280 16.01 -27.88 24.08
CA PRO A 280 14.96 -28.14 25.04
C PRO A 280 13.63 -27.57 24.54
N GLU A 281 12.69 -28.50 24.55
CA GLU A 281 11.27 -28.40 24.30
C GLU A 281 10.54 -27.84 25.55
N TYR A 282 9.37 -27.22 25.30
CA TYR A 282 8.24 -26.95 26.19
C TYR A 282 8.34 -25.92 27.34
N LYS A 283 7.49 -24.88 27.26
CA LYS A 283 6.16 -24.85 27.92
C LYS A 283 5.44 -23.53 27.62
N ASN A 284 4.42 -23.56 26.76
CA ASN A 284 3.39 -22.53 26.72
C ASN A 284 2.18 -23.09 27.46
N THR A 285 1.88 -22.50 28.60
CA THR A 285 0.62 -22.70 29.31
C THR A 285 -0.38 -21.70 28.74
N GLU A 286 -1.50 -22.22 28.29
CA GLU A 286 -2.65 -21.48 27.78
C GLU A 286 -3.31 -20.65 28.90
N ALA A 287 -3.71 -19.43 28.56
CA ALA A 287 -4.82 -18.72 29.18
C ALA A 287 -5.35 -17.77 28.10
N GLU A 288 -6.21 -18.30 27.23
CA GLU A 288 -7.08 -17.47 26.38
C GLU A 288 -8.28 -17.04 27.23
N GLU A 289 -8.42 -15.74 27.47
CA GLU A 289 -9.67 -15.16 27.93
C GLU A 289 -10.39 -14.53 26.72
N LEU A 290 -11.46 -15.20 26.30
CA LEU A 290 -12.53 -14.67 25.46
C LEU A 290 -13.21 -13.49 26.17
N PHE A 291 -13.55 -12.43 25.44
CA PHE A 291 -14.60 -11.51 25.87
C PHE A 291 -15.57 -11.24 24.72
N GLU A 292 -16.84 -11.53 24.99
CA GLU A 292 -17.99 -11.36 24.11
C GLU A 292 -18.39 -9.88 24.01
N THR A 293 -18.91 -9.46 22.85
CA THR A 293 -19.64 -8.20 22.71
C THR A 293 -21.10 -8.49 22.41
N SER A 294 -21.93 -8.29 23.43
CA SER A 294 -23.38 -8.21 23.34
C SER A 294 -23.80 -6.90 22.68
N SER A 295 -24.76 -6.95 21.76
CA SER A 295 -25.53 -5.78 21.35
C SER A 295 -26.95 -6.23 20.98
N GLU A 296 -27.87 -5.85 21.85
CA GLU A 296 -29.33 -5.92 21.70
C GLU A 296 -29.78 -4.63 21.01
N GLU A 297 -30.78 -4.69 20.13
CA GLU A 297 -31.96 -3.80 20.12
C GLU A 297 -33.03 -4.32 19.13
N GLU A 298 -34.28 -4.16 19.57
CA GLU A 298 -35.55 -4.72 19.09
C GLU A 298 -36.18 -3.95 17.91
N ALA A 299 -36.91 -4.65 17.03
CA ALA A 299 -38.35 -4.45 16.77
C ALA A 299 -38.81 -4.95 15.37
N GLY A 300 -39.84 -5.82 15.35
CA GLY A 300 -40.88 -5.79 14.30
C GLY A 300 -41.17 -7.04 13.45
N ALA A 301 -41.78 -8.06 14.06
CA ALA A 301 -42.82 -8.98 13.56
C ALA A 301 -42.67 -9.77 12.22
N GLY A 302 -42.76 -11.11 12.33
CA GLY A 302 -43.24 -12.02 11.27
C GLY A 302 -42.66 -13.45 11.35
N GLU A 303 -43.38 -14.37 12.01
CA GLU A 303 -43.03 -15.79 12.15
C GLU A 303 -42.90 -16.56 10.83
N ALA A 304 -41.85 -17.39 10.71
CA ALA A 304 -41.90 -18.71 10.06
C ALA A 304 -40.70 -19.56 10.53
N GLY A 305 -40.99 -20.66 11.22
CA GLY A 305 -40.00 -21.49 11.92
C GLY A 305 -39.00 -22.24 11.03
N GLY A 306 -37.78 -22.37 11.55
CA GLY A 306 -36.73 -23.26 11.04
C GLY A 306 -35.70 -23.49 12.15
N THR A 307 -35.61 -24.72 12.64
CA THR A 307 -34.73 -25.14 13.73
C THR A 307 -33.25 -25.07 13.34
N ASN A 308 -32.49 -24.14 13.92
CA ASN A 308 -31.02 -24.15 13.85
C ASN A 308 -30.45 -24.87 15.08
N SER A 309 -30.12 -26.15 14.95
CA SER A 309 -29.30 -26.88 15.91
C SER A 309 -27.82 -26.50 15.71
N VAL A 310 -27.21 -25.91 16.74
CA VAL A 310 -25.76 -25.70 16.82
C VAL A 310 -25.08 -27.08 16.89
N ILE A 311 -24.14 -27.35 15.99
CA ILE A 311 -23.40 -28.63 15.90
C ILE A 311 -22.04 -28.45 16.58
N ASP A 312 -21.73 -29.34 17.52
CA ASP A 312 -20.55 -29.29 18.39
C ASP A 312 -19.27 -29.78 17.70
N VAL A 313 -18.10 -29.39 18.21
CA VAL A 313 -16.78 -29.57 17.56
C VAL A 313 -16.36 -31.04 17.45
N GLU A 314 -16.98 -31.95 18.21
CA GLU A 314 -16.73 -33.40 18.15
C GLU A 314 -17.45 -34.10 16.98
N ASP A 315 -18.48 -33.48 16.38
CA ASP A 315 -19.24 -34.06 15.25
C ASP A 315 -18.54 -33.92 13.89
N LEU A 316 -17.47 -33.12 13.81
CA LEU A 316 -16.72 -32.92 12.57
C LEU A 316 -15.96 -34.20 12.15
N GLY A 317 -15.55 -35.04 13.11
CA GLY A 317 -14.88 -36.32 12.85
C GLY A 317 -15.81 -37.35 12.21
N SER A 318 -17.06 -37.41 12.68
CA SER A 318 -18.09 -38.27 12.13
C SER A 318 -18.44 -37.85 10.69
N VAL A 319 -18.63 -36.55 10.44
CA VAL A 319 -18.94 -36.01 9.10
C VAL A 319 -17.82 -36.28 8.10
N VAL A 320 -16.54 -36.15 8.49
CA VAL A 320 -15.39 -36.46 7.63
C VAL A 320 -15.30 -37.96 7.32
N SER A 321 -15.66 -38.82 8.27
CA SER A 321 -15.71 -40.27 8.05
C SER A 321 -16.84 -40.68 7.10
N HIS A 322 -18.02 -40.08 7.24
CA HIS A 322 -19.17 -40.25 6.34
C HIS A 322 -18.87 -39.71 4.94
N MET A 323 -18.14 -38.61 4.83
CA MET A 323 -17.74 -38.02 3.56
C MET A 323 -16.62 -38.84 2.86
N LYS A 324 -15.71 -39.45 3.62
CA LYS A 324 -14.76 -40.46 3.11
C LYS A 324 -15.44 -41.76 2.67
N LYS A 325 -16.47 -42.20 3.41
CA LYS A 325 -17.27 -43.37 3.07
C LYS A 325 -18.10 -43.13 1.80
N ALA A 326 -18.78 -41.99 1.70
CA ALA A 326 -19.50 -41.56 0.49
C ALA A 326 -18.57 -41.34 -0.71
N LYS A 327 -17.32 -40.89 -0.49
CA LYS A 327 -16.31 -40.79 -1.54
C LYS A 327 -15.83 -42.17 -2.02
N ARG A 328 -15.61 -43.12 -1.12
CA ARG A 328 -15.26 -44.52 -1.45
C ARG A 328 -16.40 -45.26 -2.14
N GLU A 329 -17.64 -45.00 -1.74
CA GLU A 329 -18.84 -45.56 -2.37
C GLU A 329 -19.03 -44.99 -3.80
N ARG A 330 -18.75 -43.70 -4.03
CA ARG A 330 -18.71 -43.10 -5.39
C ARG A 330 -17.55 -43.61 -6.25
N GLU A 331 -16.38 -43.86 -5.66
CA GLU A 331 -15.22 -44.45 -6.35
C GLU A 331 -15.46 -45.94 -6.71
N LEU A 332 -16.32 -46.65 -5.97
CA LEU A 332 -16.75 -48.02 -6.27
C LEU A 332 -17.85 -48.08 -7.34
N GLU A 333 -18.72 -47.07 -7.43
CA GLU A 333 -19.71 -46.95 -8.52
C GLU A 333 -19.09 -46.55 -9.87
N GLU A 334 -17.98 -45.79 -9.87
CA GLU A 334 -17.24 -45.42 -11.10
C GLU A 334 -16.28 -46.50 -11.62
N GLY A 335 -16.03 -47.58 -10.86
CA GLY A 335 -15.13 -48.69 -11.24
C GLY A 335 -15.78 -49.85 -12.01
N GLY A 336 -17.07 -49.75 -12.32
CA GLY A 336 -17.90 -50.89 -12.76
C GLY A 336 -18.28 -50.95 -14.24
N VAL A 337 -17.44 -50.52 -15.21
CA VAL A 337 -17.67 -50.87 -16.63
C VAL A 337 -16.35 -51.13 -17.37
N GLY A 338 -16.05 -52.41 -17.52
CA GLY A 338 -15.08 -53.05 -18.44
C GLY A 338 -15.04 -54.53 -18.06
N THR A 339 -15.37 -55.52 -18.88
CA THR A 339 -15.18 -55.70 -20.32
C THR A 339 -16.01 -56.90 -20.83
N SER A 340 -16.40 -56.83 -22.11
CA SER A 340 -16.84 -57.91 -23.04
C SER A 340 -18.27 -58.45 -22.93
N SER A 341 -19.11 -58.15 -23.93
CA SER A 341 -19.21 -58.95 -25.15
C SER A 341 -20.23 -58.36 -26.14
N CYS A 342 -20.12 -58.81 -27.38
CA CYS A 342 -20.70 -58.33 -28.62
C CYS A 342 -22.24 -58.16 -28.62
N GLY A 343 -22.72 -57.14 -29.34
CA GLY A 343 -24.13 -56.99 -29.72
C GLY A 343 -24.38 -55.66 -30.43
N GLU A 344 -24.51 -55.72 -31.76
CA GLU A 344 -24.97 -54.60 -32.58
C GLU A 344 -26.37 -54.16 -32.16
N THR A 345 -26.55 -52.87 -31.86
CA THR A 345 -27.78 -52.15 -32.22
C THR A 345 -27.53 -50.65 -32.25
N ALA A 346 -27.79 -50.05 -33.40
CA ALA A 346 -27.72 -48.61 -33.62
C ALA A 346 -28.70 -47.88 -32.69
N GLY A 347 -28.18 -46.98 -31.86
CA GLY A 347 -28.96 -46.14 -30.97
C GLY A 347 -28.21 -44.85 -30.65
N ARG A 348 -28.50 -43.81 -31.44
CA ARG A 348 -28.06 -42.43 -31.27
C ARG A 348 -28.36 -41.95 -29.83
N LYS A 349 -27.35 -41.93 -28.95
CA LYS A 349 -27.42 -41.24 -27.65
C LYS A 349 -26.58 -39.97 -27.72
N GLU A 350 -27.23 -38.86 -27.44
CA GLU A 350 -26.68 -37.50 -27.48
C GLU A 350 -25.44 -37.38 -26.59
N ALA A 351 -24.44 -36.64 -27.10
CA ALA A 351 -23.20 -36.35 -26.41
C ALA A 351 -23.50 -35.64 -25.09
N GLY A 352 -23.10 -36.25 -23.96
CA GLY A 352 -23.25 -35.65 -22.64
C GLY A 352 -22.63 -34.25 -22.59
N GLU A 353 -23.41 -33.26 -22.14
CA GLU A 353 -22.97 -31.88 -22.03
C GLU A 353 -21.72 -31.78 -21.13
N ARG A 354 -20.64 -31.18 -21.66
CA ARG A 354 -19.42 -30.94 -20.88
C ARG A 354 -19.75 -30.02 -19.69
N ARG A 355 -19.23 -30.37 -18.51
CA ARG A 355 -19.44 -29.62 -17.27
C ARG A 355 -18.91 -28.18 -17.39
N GLU A 356 -19.64 -27.22 -16.81
CA GLU A 356 -19.21 -25.83 -16.68
C GLU A 356 -18.03 -25.68 -15.71
N MET A 357 -17.17 -24.70 -15.96
CA MET A 357 -16.00 -24.44 -15.12
C MET A 357 -16.37 -23.73 -13.82
N ILE A 358 -17.27 -22.75 -13.90
CA ILE A 358 -17.68 -21.92 -12.77
C ILE A 358 -18.90 -22.57 -12.10
N THR A 359 -18.71 -23.13 -10.90
CA THR A 359 -19.83 -23.62 -10.09
C THR A 359 -20.63 -22.46 -9.49
N ALA A 360 -21.88 -22.70 -9.08
CA ALA A 360 -22.72 -21.67 -8.44
C ALA A 360 -22.05 -21.03 -7.21
N ALA A 361 -21.43 -21.84 -6.34
CA ALA A 361 -20.69 -21.33 -5.19
C ALA A 361 -19.46 -20.48 -5.59
N LEU A 362 -18.73 -20.89 -6.62
CA LEU A 362 -17.58 -20.13 -7.13
C LEU A 362 -18.03 -18.82 -7.79
N ARG A 363 -19.19 -18.84 -8.47
CA ARG A 363 -19.81 -17.65 -9.08
C ARG A 363 -20.11 -16.60 -8.03
N GLU A 364 -20.69 -16.99 -6.90
CA GLU A 364 -21.00 -16.08 -5.80
C GLU A 364 -19.72 -15.49 -5.20
N ALA A 365 -18.72 -16.33 -4.89
CA ALA A 365 -17.45 -15.89 -4.31
C ALA A 365 -16.70 -14.90 -5.23
N LEU A 366 -16.59 -15.19 -6.52
CA LEU A 366 -15.94 -14.32 -7.49
C LEU A 366 -16.73 -13.02 -7.72
N THR A 367 -18.06 -13.08 -7.70
CA THR A 367 -18.90 -11.88 -7.83
C THR A 367 -18.69 -10.93 -6.65
N LYS A 368 -18.58 -11.45 -5.41
CA LYS A 368 -18.24 -10.66 -4.21
C LYS A 368 -16.87 -9.98 -4.33
N GLN A 369 -15.92 -10.61 -5.03
CA GLN A 369 -14.58 -10.05 -5.31
C GLN A 369 -14.54 -9.04 -6.47
N GLY A 370 -15.70 -8.71 -7.05
CA GLY A 370 -15.85 -7.70 -8.09
C GLY A 370 -15.63 -8.22 -9.52
N TYR A 371 -15.64 -9.53 -9.75
CA TYR A 371 -15.64 -10.08 -11.10
C TYR A 371 -17.04 -9.98 -11.73
N LYS A 372 -17.08 -9.72 -13.03
CA LYS A 372 -18.26 -9.95 -13.88
C LYS A 372 -17.99 -11.18 -14.72
N LEU A 373 -18.69 -12.25 -14.40
CA LEU A 373 -18.47 -13.57 -14.96
C LEU A 373 -19.26 -13.70 -16.26
N ILE A 374 -18.63 -14.27 -17.27
CA ILE A 374 -19.12 -14.36 -18.65
C ILE A 374 -19.21 -15.84 -18.99
N GLY A 375 -20.42 -16.28 -19.35
CA GLY A 375 -20.72 -17.68 -19.63
C GLY A 375 -20.31 -18.64 -18.49
N SER A 376 -19.66 -19.72 -18.90
CA SER A 376 -19.29 -20.87 -18.07
C SER A 376 -17.85 -20.81 -17.53
N HIS A 377 -16.99 -19.94 -18.05
CA HIS A 377 -15.54 -19.96 -17.75
C HIS A 377 -14.79 -18.62 -17.79
N SER A 378 -15.36 -17.57 -18.37
CA SER A 378 -14.68 -16.31 -18.62
C SER A 378 -15.03 -15.24 -17.57
N GLY A 379 -14.25 -14.16 -17.52
CA GLY A 379 -14.56 -13.06 -16.62
C GLY A 379 -13.81 -11.77 -16.91
N VAL A 380 -14.42 -10.67 -16.50
CA VAL A 380 -13.86 -9.32 -16.60
C VAL A 380 -13.91 -8.62 -15.24
N LYS A 381 -12.91 -7.78 -14.97
CA LYS A 381 -12.80 -6.98 -13.74
C LYS A 381 -12.30 -5.57 -14.07
N LEU A 382 -12.62 -4.61 -13.20
CA LEU A 382 -12.04 -3.28 -13.28
C LEU A 382 -10.60 -3.30 -12.77
N CYS A 383 -9.68 -2.78 -13.58
CA CYS A 383 -8.29 -2.59 -13.18
C CYS A 383 -8.18 -1.50 -12.11
N ARG A 384 -7.28 -1.70 -11.13
CA ARG A 384 -6.93 -0.70 -10.11
C ARG A 384 -6.60 0.65 -10.74
N TRP A 385 -5.78 0.66 -11.78
CA TRP A 385 -5.30 1.88 -12.45
C TRP A 385 -6.35 2.54 -13.35
N THR A 386 -7.32 1.77 -13.86
CA THR A 386 -8.49 2.34 -14.53
C THR A 386 -9.28 3.20 -13.55
N LYS A 387 -9.53 2.68 -12.34
CA LYS A 387 -10.21 3.41 -11.26
C LYS A 387 -9.40 4.64 -10.79
N SER A 388 -8.09 4.49 -10.64
CA SER A 388 -7.19 5.58 -10.24
C SER A 388 -7.22 6.74 -11.25
N MET A 389 -7.09 6.41 -12.55
CA MET A 389 -7.07 7.42 -13.61
C MET A 389 -8.42 8.11 -13.79
N LEU A 390 -9.54 7.39 -13.67
CA LEU A 390 -10.89 7.98 -13.69
C LEU A 390 -11.12 8.99 -12.55
N ARG A 391 -10.40 8.85 -11.44
CA ARG A 391 -10.44 9.76 -10.28
C ARG A 391 -9.42 10.90 -10.35
N GLY A 392 -8.69 11.02 -11.45
CA GLY A 392 -7.64 12.03 -11.60
C GLY A 392 -6.35 11.75 -10.82
N ARG A 393 -6.17 10.53 -10.27
CA ARG A 393 -4.97 10.15 -9.50
C ARG A 393 -3.82 9.58 -10.35
N GLY A 394 -3.99 9.55 -11.67
CA GLY A 394 -2.95 9.08 -12.61
C GLY A 394 -3.14 7.64 -13.11
N GLY A 395 -2.32 7.27 -14.11
CA GLY A 395 -2.36 5.96 -14.77
C GLY A 395 -1.26 5.01 -14.31
N CYS A 396 -1.31 3.76 -14.77
CA CYS A 396 -0.26 2.78 -14.47
C CYS A 396 1.05 3.10 -15.20
N TYR A 397 2.10 2.30 -14.95
CA TYR A 397 3.36 2.41 -15.68
C TYR A 397 3.17 2.43 -17.21
N LYS A 398 2.18 1.70 -17.75
CA LYS A 398 1.93 1.70 -19.20
C LYS A 398 1.44 3.05 -19.73
N HIS A 399 0.75 3.82 -18.90
CA HIS A 399 0.39 5.19 -19.24
C HIS A 399 1.63 6.07 -19.32
N THR A 400 2.48 6.01 -18.30
CA THR A 400 3.70 6.83 -18.22
C THR A 400 4.71 6.50 -19.33
N PHE A 401 4.94 5.22 -19.60
CA PHE A 401 5.97 4.78 -20.55
C PHE A 401 5.48 4.67 -22.00
N TYR A 402 4.20 4.32 -22.21
CA TYR A 402 3.67 4.02 -23.55
C TYR A 402 2.50 4.94 -23.97
N GLY A 403 2.10 5.90 -23.14
CA GLY A 403 0.97 6.79 -23.45
C GLY A 403 -0.40 6.08 -23.46
N ILE A 404 -0.49 4.85 -22.93
CA ILE A 404 -1.75 4.10 -22.92
C ILE A 404 -2.69 4.72 -21.89
N GLU A 405 -3.88 5.10 -22.32
CA GLU A 405 -4.93 5.64 -21.47
C GLU A 405 -5.46 4.58 -20.50
N SER A 406 -4.97 4.59 -19.25
CA SER A 406 -5.33 3.58 -18.23
C SER A 406 -6.83 3.54 -17.92
N HIS A 407 -7.55 4.67 -18.05
CA HIS A 407 -9.00 4.74 -17.88
C HIS A 407 -9.78 3.95 -18.96
N ARG A 408 -9.12 3.49 -20.03
CA ARG A 408 -9.69 2.63 -21.09
C ARG A 408 -9.21 1.19 -21.01
N CYS A 409 -8.32 0.86 -20.06
CA CYS A 409 -7.81 -0.50 -19.88
C CYS A 409 -8.86 -1.42 -19.25
N MET A 410 -8.82 -2.69 -19.65
CA MET A 410 -9.72 -3.74 -19.17
C MET A 410 -8.92 -4.96 -18.71
N GLU A 411 -9.21 -5.47 -17.51
CA GLU A 411 -8.71 -6.78 -17.06
C GLU A 411 -9.72 -7.85 -17.47
N ALA A 412 -9.42 -8.59 -18.53
CA ALA A 412 -10.28 -9.66 -19.03
C ALA A 412 -9.49 -10.97 -19.16
N THR A 413 -10.17 -12.09 -18.93
CA THR A 413 -9.62 -13.42 -19.17
C THR A 413 -10.65 -14.30 -19.87
N PRO A 414 -10.29 -14.96 -20.99
CA PRO A 414 -11.14 -15.94 -21.64
C PRO A 414 -11.12 -17.30 -20.92
N SER A 415 -10.42 -17.39 -19.78
CA SER A 415 -10.41 -18.55 -18.92
C SER A 415 -10.02 -18.13 -17.51
N LEU A 416 -10.88 -18.42 -16.54
CA LEU A 416 -10.53 -18.27 -15.13
C LEU A 416 -9.60 -19.38 -14.67
N ALA A 417 -9.59 -20.54 -15.36
CA ALA A 417 -8.65 -21.60 -15.06
C ALA A 417 -7.20 -21.12 -15.27
N CYS A 418 -6.32 -21.50 -14.34
CA CYS A 418 -4.93 -21.05 -14.34
C CYS A 418 -3.99 -22.24 -14.40
N ALA A 419 -3.08 -22.26 -15.37
CA ALA A 419 -2.06 -23.31 -15.47
C ALA A 419 -0.93 -23.14 -14.44
N ASN A 420 -0.60 -21.90 -14.05
CA ASN A 420 0.68 -21.59 -13.39
C ASN A 420 0.57 -20.92 -12.01
N LYS A 421 -0.64 -20.53 -11.55
CA LYS A 421 -0.88 -19.86 -10.26
C LYS A 421 0.18 -18.80 -9.90
N CYS A 422 0.36 -17.80 -10.76
CA CYS A 422 1.37 -16.77 -10.54
C CYS A 422 1.13 -15.98 -9.25
N VAL A 423 2.21 -15.67 -8.51
CA VAL A 423 2.16 -14.86 -7.28
C VAL A 423 1.58 -13.46 -7.52
N PHE A 424 1.92 -12.86 -8.67
CA PHE A 424 1.48 -11.50 -9.06
C PHE A 424 0.34 -11.52 -10.07
N CYS A 425 -0.71 -12.29 -9.79
CA CYS A 425 -1.88 -12.38 -10.67
C CYS A 425 -3.06 -11.57 -10.11
N TRP A 426 -3.74 -10.82 -10.98
CA TRP A 426 -5.02 -10.20 -10.61
C TRP A 426 -6.16 -11.23 -10.48
N ARG A 427 -6.00 -12.42 -11.09
CA ARG A 427 -6.93 -13.56 -10.98
C ARG A 427 -6.77 -14.26 -9.63
N HIS A 428 -7.88 -14.66 -9.02
CA HIS A 428 -7.91 -15.24 -7.69
C HIS A 428 -7.25 -16.63 -7.60
N HIS A 429 -6.63 -16.94 -6.46
CA HIS A 429 -5.88 -18.20 -6.25
C HIS A 429 -6.78 -19.44 -6.09
N THR A 430 -8.08 -19.26 -5.83
CA THR A 430 -9.07 -20.36 -5.76
C THR A 430 -9.56 -20.81 -7.13
N ASN A 431 -9.12 -20.16 -8.21
CA ASN A 431 -9.49 -20.56 -9.55
C ASN A 431 -9.02 -21.99 -9.86
N PRO A 432 -9.79 -22.75 -10.64
CA PRO A 432 -9.44 -24.12 -10.98
C PRO A 432 -8.11 -24.18 -11.73
N VAL A 433 -7.29 -25.18 -11.42
CA VAL A 433 -6.02 -25.44 -12.11
C VAL A 433 -6.22 -26.62 -13.04
N GLY A 434 -5.75 -26.47 -14.28
CA GLY A 434 -5.75 -27.54 -15.27
C GLY A 434 -4.74 -27.23 -16.35
N THR A 435 -4.00 -28.26 -16.77
CA THR A 435 -3.08 -28.20 -17.92
C THR A 435 -3.81 -28.47 -19.24
N GLU A 436 -5.01 -29.07 -19.18
CA GLU A 436 -5.83 -29.42 -20.33
C GLU A 436 -7.26 -28.88 -20.19
N TRP A 437 -7.89 -28.53 -21.31
CA TRP A 437 -9.24 -28.01 -21.33
C TRP A 437 -10.29 -29.12 -21.31
N ARG A 438 -11.09 -29.18 -20.25
CA ARG A 438 -12.13 -30.21 -20.05
C ARG A 438 -13.55 -29.66 -19.87
N TRP A 439 -13.73 -28.35 -20.01
CA TRP A 439 -14.99 -27.66 -19.69
C TRP A 439 -15.80 -27.33 -20.95
N LYS A 440 -17.06 -26.93 -20.74
CA LYS A 440 -17.90 -26.31 -21.77
C LYS A 440 -17.15 -25.12 -22.40
N MET A 441 -17.17 -25.05 -23.73
CA MET A 441 -16.50 -24.00 -24.49
C MET A 441 -17.55 -23.03 -25.02
N ASP A 442 -17.56 -21.83 -24.45
CA ASP A 442 -18.42 -20.74 -24.88
C ASP A 442 -17.90 -20.09 -26.17
N GLN A 443 -18.81 -19.48 -26.94
CA GLN A 443 -18.49 -18.84 -28.23
C GLN A 443 -17.59 -17.60 -28.03
N PRO A 444 -16.48 -17.45 -28.78
CA PRO A 444 -15.57 -16.32 -28.63
C PRO A 444 -16.22 -14.95 -28.81
N GLU A 445 -17.14 -14.83 -29.78
CA GLU A 445 -17.85 -13.58 -30.09
C GLU A 445 -18.72 -13.13 -28.91
N MET A 446 -19.40 -14.07 -28.25
CA MET A 446 -20.17 -13.81 -27.05
C MET A 446 -19.27 -13.34 -25.91
N ILE A 447 -18.12 -14.01 -25.71
CA ILE A 447 -17.18 -13.66 -24.64
C ILE A 447 -16.68 -12.22 -24.80
N LEU A 448 -16.30 -11.84 -26.03
CA LEU A 448 -15.82 -10.50 -26.32
C LEU A 448 -16.91 -9.43 -26.10
N GLN A 449 -18.11 -9.68 -26.62
CA GLN A 449 -19.21 -8.74 -26.53
C GLN A 449 -19.62 -8.51 -25.07
N GLU A 450 -19.81 -9.59 -24.31
CA GLU A 450 -20.16 -9.52 -22.90
C GLU A 450 -19.03 -8.91 -22.06
N ALA A 451 -17.76 -9.14 -22.40
CA ALA A 451 -16.64 -8.51 -21.69
C ALA A 451 -16.65 -6.99 -21.84
N ILE A 452 -16.86 -6.49 -23.06
CA ILE A 452 -16.93 -5.06 -23.34
C ILE A 452 -18.14 -4.44 -22.64
N GLU A 453 -19.30 -5.08 -22.73
CA GLU A 453 -20.53 -4.59 -22.11
C GLU A 453 -20.42 -4.55 -20.58
N ASN A 454 -19.99 -5.64 -19.96
CA ASN A 454 -19.79 -5.70 -18.51
C ASN A 454 -18.75 -4.69 -18.04
N HIS A 455 -17.65 -4.49 -18.78
CA HIS A 455 -16.64 -3.49 -18.45
C HIS A 455 -17.22 -2.07 -18.45
N ARG A 456 -17.95 -1.70 -19.51
CA ARG A 456 -18.62 -0.39 -19.62
C ARG A 456 -19.65 -0.18 -18.51
N ASN A 457 -20.45 -1.21 -18.21
CA ASN A 457 -21.46 -1.16 -17.16
C ASN A 457 -20.87 -1.00 -15.74
N MET A 458 -19.63 -1.43 -15.53
CA MET A 458 -18.91 -1.19 -14.27
C MET A 458 -18.44 0.26 -14.12
N ILE A 459 -18.24 1.00 -15.21
CA ILE A 459 -17.80 2.40 -15.19
C ILE A 459 -19.02 3.31 -15.06
N LYS A 460 -19.32 3.74 -13.84
CA LYS A 460 -20.40 4.69 -13.55
C LYS A 460 -19.85 6.11 -13.47
N GLN A 461 -20.13 6.92 -14.48
CA GLN A 461 -19.61 8.30 -14.61
C GLN A 461 -20.00 9.25 -13.46
N PHE A 462 -21.05 8.93 -12.69
CA PHE A 462 -21.60 9.78 -11.61
C PHE A 462 -21.36 9.24 -10.19
N LYS A 463 -20.61 8.15 -10.01
CA LYS A 463 -20.17 7.69 -8.68
C LYS A 463 -18.66 7.89 -8.58
N GLY A 464 -18.25 8.96 -7.89
CA GLY A 464 -16.86 9.35 -7.66
C GLY A 464 -15.91 8.23 -7.21
#